data_AF-A0A6A1USQ2-F1
#
_entry.id   AF-A0A6A1USQ2-F1
#
_cell.length_a   1.000
_cell.length_b   1.000
_cell.length_c   1.000
_cell.angle_alpha   90.00
_cell.angle_beta   90.00
_cell.angle_gamma   90.00
#
_symmetry.space_group_name_H-M   'P 1'
#
loop_
_entity.id
_entity.type
_entity.pdbx_description
1 polymer ?
#
loop_
_entity_poly.entity_id
_entity_poly.type
_entity_poly.pdbx_seq_one_letter_code
_entity_poly.pdbx_strand_id
1 'polypeptide(L)'
;MLNLQLGIRYSVEKHASIRRELRPGDFDPNEKFWTWFPTEGSKCTAPHQSLEFKWKDYCRMVFRLVFIRLREFFAIDPADYMLAICENDALRELSSPGKSGSIFYLTQDDRFMIKTFKEI
;
A
#
# COMPACT_ATOMS: atom_id res chain seq x y z
N MET A 1 7.42 9.00 -5.77
CA MET A 1 6.33 8.06 -6.14
C MET A 1 6.76 6.60 -6.07
N LEU A 2 7.87 6.20 -6.71
CA LEU A 2 8.30 4.79 -6.81
C LEU A 2 8.31 4.02 -5.48
N ASN A 3 8.80 4.60 -4.38
CA ASN A 3 8.81 3.95 -3.05
C ASN A 3 7.40 3.52 -2.58
N LEU A 4 6.40 4.35 -2.84
CA LEU A 4 5.01 4.07 -2.48
C LEU A 4 4.48 2.88 -3.27
N GLN A 5 4.72 2.87 -4.58
CA GLN A 5 4.27 1.79 -5.47
C GLN A 5 4.96 0.47 -5.14
N LEU A 6 6.26 0.49 -4.86
CA LEU A 6 7.04 -0.68 -4.42
C LEU A 6 6.50 -1.24 -3.09
N GLY A 7 6.23 -0.37 -2.12
CA GLY A 7 5.67 -0.76 -0.84
C GLY A 7 4.27 -1.39 -0.95
N ILE A 8 3.36 -0.73 -1.68
CA ILE A 8 2.01 -1.26 -1.92
C ILE A 8 2.07 -2.61 -2.62
N ARG A 9 2.91 -2.76 -3.66
CA ARG A 9 3.11 -4.02 -4.38
C ARG A 9 3.53 -5.14 -3.44
N TYR A 10 4.55 -4.88 -2.64
CA TYR A 10 5.06 -5.84 -1.67
C TYR A 10 3.96 -6.30 -0.68
N SER A 11 3.20 -5.35 -0.12
CA SER A 11 2.14 -5.69 0.83
C SER A 11 1.04 -6.52 0.16
N VAL A 12 0.58 -6.14 -1.04
CA VAL A 12 -0.50 -6.87 -1.75
C VAL A 12 -0.06 -8.26 -2.19
N GLU A 13 1.16 -8.44 -2.71
CA GLU A 13 1.67 -9.75 -3.12
C GLU A 13 1.75 -10.72 -1.94
N LYS A 14 2.21 -10.23 -0.77
CA LYS A 14 2.24 -11.04 0.44
C LYS A 14 0.86 -11.41 0.97
N HIS A 15 -0.21 -10.75 0.48
CA HIS A 15 -1.57 -10.93 0.96
C HIS A 15 -2.32 -12.13 0.38
N ALA A 16 -1.90 -12.68 -0.76
CA ALA A 16 -2.66 -13.71 -1.49
C ALA A 16 -2.84 -15.06 -0.76
N SER A 17 -2.00 -15.39 0.23
CA SER A 17 -1.87 -16.75 0.78
C SER A 17 -2.61 -17.09 2.09
N ILE A 18 -3.31 -16.16 2.75
CA ILE A 18 -3.88 -16.38 4.09
C ILE A 18 -5.40 -16.23 4.05
N ARG A 19 -6.11 -17.29 4.45
CA ARG A 19 -7.56 -17.36 4.57
C ARG A 19 -7.98 -17.67 6.00
N ARG A 20 -7.72 -16.73 6.93
CA ARG A 20 -8.21 -16.82 8.31
C ARG A 20 -9.06 -15.61 8.66
N GLU A 21 -9.87 -15.73 9.69
CA GLU A 21 -10.64 -14.60 10.23
C GLU A 21 -9.79 -13.67 11.08
N LEU A 22 -10.25 -12.43 11.20
CA LEU A 22 -9.64 -11.43 12.09
C LEU A 22 -9.94 -11.79 13.54
N ARG A 23 -8.92 -11.66 14.37
CA ARG A 23 -9.00 -11.85 15.82
C ARG A 23 -8.87 -10.48 16.49
N PRO A 24 -9.40 -10.29 17.71
CA PRO A 24 -9.27 -9.02 18.42
C PRO A 24 -7.81 -8.51 18.53
N GLY A 25 -6.85 -9.42 18.71
CA GLY A 25 -5.42 -9.07 18.78
C GLY A 25 -4.81 -8.56 17.48
N ASP A 26 -5.44 -8.77 16.32
CA ASP A 26 -4.93 -8.22 15.05
C ASP A 26 -5.13 -6.68 14.97
N PHE A 27 -5.97 -6.11 15.83
CA PHE A 27 -6.29 -4.68 15.87
C PHE A 27 -5.41 -3.87 16.83
N ASP A 28 -4.26 -4.41 17.28
CA ASP A 28 -3.33 -3.67 18.12
C ASP A 28 -2.69 -2.50 17.34
N PRO A 29 -2.94 -1.23 17.71
CA PRO A 29 -2.38 -0.07 17.01
C PRO A 29 -0.85 0.04 17.13
N ASN A 30 -0.24 -0.71 18.06
CA ASN A 30 1.20 -0.77 18.23
C ASN A 30 1.87 -1.78 17.30
N GLU A 31 1.10 -2.68 16.67
CA GLU A 31 1.61 -3.66 15.72
C GLU A 31 2.11 -2.95 14.44
N LYS A 32 3.44 -2.91 14.28
CA LYS A 32 4.13 -2.22 13.20
C LYS A 32 5.21 -3.14 12.62
N PHE A 33 5.13 -3.44 11.33
CA PHE A 33 6.13 -4.24 10.64
C PHE A 33 6.98 -3.35 9.73
N TRP A 34 8.27 -3.37 9.97
CA TRP A 34 9.24 -2.70 9.12
C TRP A 34 9.83 -3.68 8.11
N THR A 35 9.79 -3.29 6.84
CA THR A 35 10.45 -4.00 5.74
C THR A 35 11.49 -3.07 5.15
N TRP A 36 12.73 -3.55 5.03
CA TRP A 36 13.80 -2.78 4.40
C TRP A 36 13.85 -3.05 2.90
N PHE A 37 14.02 -1.98 2.13
CA PHE A 37 14.10 -1.97 0.67
C PHE A 37 15.46 -1.40 0.26
N PRO A 38 16.50 -2.24 0.19
CA PRO A 38 17.79 -1.85 -0.39
C PRO A 38 17.68 -1.69 -1.90
N THR A 39 18.47 -0.77 -2.46
CA THR A 39 18.55 -0.50 -3.91
C THR A 39 18.89 -1.77 -4.70
N GLU A 40 19.82 -2.58 -4.18
CA GLU A 40 20.24 -3.84 -4.81
C GLU A 40 19.24 -5.00 -4.61
N GLY A 41 18.15 -4.78 -3.87
CA GLY A 41 17.19 -5.82 -3.53
C GLY A 41 17.66 -6.73 -2.38
N SER A 42 16.76 -7.63 -1.98
CA SER A 42 16.99 -8.59 -0.89
C SER A 42 16.33 -9.92 -1.24
N LYS A 43 16.43 -10.91 -0.34
CA LYS A 43 15.66 -12.17 -0.47
C LYS A 43 14.13 -11.94 -0.57
N CYS A 44 13.64 -10.80 -0.09
CA CYS A 44 12.23 -10.49 -0.01
C CYS A 44 11.78 -9.36 -0.95
N THR A 45 12.70 -8.58 -1.51
CA THR A 45 12.40 -7.36 -2.28
C THR A 45 13.22 -7.35 -3.57
N ALA A 46 12.60 -7.03 -4.70
CA ALA A 46 13.32 -6.92 -5.96
C ALA A 46 14.28 -5.71 -5.95
N PRO A 47 15.38 -5.74 -6.73
CA PRO A 47 16.22 -4.57 -6.98
C PRO A 47 15.41 -3.43 -7.61
N HIS A 48 15.77 -2.18 -7.33
CA HIS A 48 15.06 -1.00 -7.82
C HIS A 48 15.95 0.22 -7.95
N GLN A 49 15.50 1.20 -8.74
CA GLN A 49 16.27 2.44 -9.00
C GLN A 49 16.12 3.52 -7.90
N SER A 50 15.23 3.30 -6.92
CA SER A 50 15.09 4.25 -5.82
C SER A 50 16.19 4.08 -4.78
N LEU A 51 16.46 5.15 -4.03
CA LEU A 51 17.29 5.10 -2.82
C LEU A 51 16.69 4.13 -1.80
N GLU A 52 17.55 3.59 -0.95
CA GLU A 52 17.13 2.67 0.11
C GLU A 52 16.08 3.31 1.01
N PHE A 53 15.03 2.55 1.34
CA PHE A 53 13.98 3.03 2.22
C PHE A 53 13.44 1.93 3.12
N LYS A 54 12.59 2.33 4.08
CA LYS A 54 11.86 1.41 4.95
C LYS A 54 10.37 1.57 4.69
N TRP A 55 9.70 0.45 4.47
CA TRP A 55 8.25 0.35 4.38
C TRP A 55 7.68 -0.09 5.73
N LYS A 56 6.59 0.54 6.15
CA LYS A 56 5.94 0.28 7.44
C LYS A 56 4.50 -0.12 7.22
N ASP A 57 4.16 -1.35 7.59
CA ASP A 57 2.77 -1.81 7.65
C ASP A 57 2.26 -1.67 9.09
N TYR A 58 1.14 -0.99 9.28
CA TYR A 58 0.39 -0.96 10.53
C TYR A 58 -0.67 -2.05 10.49
N CYS A 59 -0.95 -2.71 11.63
CA CYS A 59 -2.01 -3.72 11.76
C CYS A 59 -2.11 -4.64 10.55
N ARG A 60 -0.98 -5.24 10.15
CA ARG A 60 -0.79 -5.84 8.81
C ARG A 60 -1.89 -6.84 8.48
N MET A 61 -2.34 -7.62 9.47
CA MET A 61 -3.40 -8.61 9.30
C MET A 61 -4.79 -8.00 9.07
N VAL A 62 -5.09 -6.87 9.74
CA VAL A 62 -6.33 -6.12 9.53
C VAL A 62 -6.37 -5.58 8.12
N PHE A 63 -5.35 -4.83 7.70
CA PHE A 63 -5.30 -4.30 6.34
C PHE A 63 -5.36 -5.42 5.31
N ARG A 64 -4.62 -6.51 5.51
CA ARG A 64 -4.66 -7.67 4.62
C ARG A 64 -6.08 -8.23 4.42
N LEU A 65 -6.74 -8.61 5.51
CA LEU A 65 -8.03 -9.32 5.42
C LEU A 65 -9.17 -8.38 5.05
N VAL A 66 -9.18 -7.16 5.59
CA VAL A 66 -10.18 -6.14 5.22
C VAL A 66 -10.00 -5.74 3.77
N PHE A 67 -8.79 -5.50 3.30
CA PHE A 67 -8.54 -5.11 1.91
C PHE A 67 -8.88 -6.21 0.91
N ILE A 68 -8.62 -7.48 1.23
CA ILE A 68 -9.10 -8.62 0.41
C ILE A 68 -10.63 -8.61 0.34
N ARG A 69 -11.32 -8.56 1.49
CA ARG A 69 -12.79 -8.56 1.55
C ARG A 69 -13.42 -7.37 0.83
N LEU A 70 -12.84 -6.17 0.97
CA LEU A 70 -13.32 -4.98 0.28
C LEU A 70 -13.16 -5.12 -1.23
N ARG A 71 -12.02 -5.61 -1.71
CA ARG A 71 -11.82 -5.84 -3.14
C ARG A 71 -12.79 -6.88 -3.70
N GLU A 72 -13.01 -7.99 -3.00
CA GLU A 72 -14.01 -8.98 -3.38
C GLU A 72 -15.42 -8.40 -3.42
N PHE A 73 -15.79 -7.62 -2.39
CA PHE A 73 -17.10 -6.96 -2.30
C PHE A 73 -17.35 -5.97 -3.44
N PHE A 74 -16.32 -5.20 -3.82
CA PHE A 74 -16.38 -4.25 -4.93
C PHE A 74 -16.03 -4.86 -6.29
N ALA A 75 -15.86 -6.18 -6.39
CA ALA A 75 -15.46 -6.89 -7.60
C ALA A 75 -14.19 -6.31 -8.27
N ILE A 76 -13.22 -5.90 -7.44
CA ILE A 76 -11.93 -5.39 -7.89
C ILE A 76 -10.95 -6.55 -8.02
N ASP A 77 -10.54 -6.85 -9.25
CA ASP A 77 -9.50 -7.84 -9.50
C ASP A 77 -8.16 -7.40 -8.90
N PRO A 78 -7.41 -8.29 -8.24
CA PRO A 78 -6.08 -7.99 -7.71
C PRO A 78 -5.09 -7.47 -8.74
N ALA A 79 -5.04 -8.05 -9.94
CA ALA A 79 -4.15 -7.62 -11.00
C ALA A 79 -4.55 -6.24 -11.51
N ASP A 80 -5.85 -5.99 -11.69
CA ASP A 80 -6.36 -4.67 -12.10
C ASP A 80 -6.03 -3.58 -11.09
N TYR A 81 -6.17 -3.87 -9.79
CA TYR A 81 -5.75 -2.95 -8.73
C TYR A 81 -4.25 -2.66 -8.80
N MET A 82 -3.45 -3.71 -9.01
CA MET A 82 -1.99 -3.61 -9.09
C MET A 82 -1.53 -2.81 -10.30
N LEU A 83 -2.19 -2.96 -11.46
CA LEU A 83 -1.94 -2.14 -12.64
C LEU A 83 -2.31 -0.68 -12.36
N ALA A 84 -3.50 -0.43 -11.84
CA ALA A 84 -3.99 0.93 -11.60
C ALA A 84 -3.11 1.73 -10.62
N ILE A 85 -2.44 1.08 -9.66
CA ILE A 85 -1.64 1.77 -8.63
C ILE A 85 -0.13 1.73 -8.94
N CYS A 86 0.38 0.60 -9.45
CA CYS A 86 1.82 0.33 -9.51
C CYS A 86 2.42 0.38 -10.92
N GLU A 87 1.65 0.75 -11.95
CA GLU A 87 2.20 1.07 -13.27
C GLU A 87 3.00 2.38 -13.24
N ASN A 88 3.89 2.59 -14.21
CA ASN A 88 4.60 3.86 -14.35
C ASN A 88 3.60 4.99 -14.61
N ASP A 89 3.80 6.12 -13.93
CA ASP A 89 2.91 7.29 -14.02
C ASP A 89 1.43 7.02 -13.70
N ALA A 90 1.14 5.92 -12.99
CA ALA A 90 -0.22 5.50 -12.64
C ALA A 90 -0.93 6.47 -11.68
N LEU A 91 -0.16 7.23 -10.89
CA LEU A 91 -0.67 8.10 -9.83
C LEU A 91 -0.44 9.57 -10.18
N ARG A 92 -1.53 10.34 -10.25
CA ARG A 92 -1.52 11.80 -10.36
C ARG A 92 -1.54 12.41 -8.96
N GLU A 93 -0.57 13.26 -8.66
CA GLU A 93 -0.58 14.04 -7.42
C GLU A 93 -1.59 15.19 -7.53
N LEU A 94 -2.46 15.28 -6.54
CA LEU A 94 -3.41 16.37 -6.36
C LEU A 94 -3.02 17.12 -5.09
N SER A 95 -2.60 18.37 -5.26
CA SER A 95 -2.43 19.29 -4.14
C SER A 95 -3.81 19.69 -3.62
N SER A 96 -4.12 19.31 -2.38
CA SER A 96 -5.31 19.85 -1.74
C SER A 96 -4.98 21.28 -1.24
N PRO A 97 -5.73 22.32 -1.65
CA PRO A 97 -5.54 23.67 -1.11
C PRO A 97 -6.00 23.81 0.36
N GLY A 98 -6.30 22.69 1.05
CA GLY A 98 -6.91 22.66 2.37
C GLY A 98 -5.90 22.78 3.52
N LYS A 99 -6.41 23.24 4.68
CA LYS A 99 -5.66 23.52 5.92
C LYS A 99 -4.86 22.33 6.50
N SER A 100 -5.15 21.10 6.07
CA SER A 100 -4.51 19.87 6.55
C SER A 100 -3.09 19.66 5.98
N GLY A 101 -2.76 20.24 4.82
CA GLY A 101 -1.49 19.97 4.14
C GLY A 101 -1.30 18.49 3.77
N SER A 102 -2.40 17.77 3.53
CA SER A 102 -2.38 16.39 3.02
C SER A 102 -2.21 16.42 1.50
N ILE A 103 -1.44 15.45 1.01
CA ILE A 103 -1.22 15.18 -0.40
C ILE A 103 -2.15 14.04 -0.79
N PHE A 104 -2.77 14.16 -1.95
CA PHE A 104 -3.64 13.15 -2.51
C PHE A 104 -2.99 12.60 -3.77
N TYR A 105 -3.13 11.31 -4.00
CA TYR A 105 -2.76 10.66 -5.25
C TYR A 105 -3.99 9.96 -5.81
N LEU A 106 -4.30 10.18 -7.08
CA LEU A 106 -5.43 9.59 -7.76
C LEU A 106 -4.94 8.76 -8.94
N THR A 107 -5.54 7.59 -9.16
CA THR A 107 -5.21 6.78 -10.34
C THR A 107 -5.65 7.47 -11.63
N GLN A 108 -5.04 7.12 -12.76
CA GLN A 108 -5.39 7.71 -14.06
C GLN A 108 -6.85 7.48 -14.44
N ASP A 109 -7.42 6.35 -14.01
CA ASP A 109 -8.80 5.95 -14.24
C ASP A 109 -9.79 6.45 -13.17
N ASP A 110 -9.35 7.33 -12.26
CA ASP A 110 -10.14 7.90 -11.16
C ASP A 110 -10.75 6.85 -10.18
N ARG A 111 -10.32 5.58 -10.24
CA ARG A 111 -10.91 4.50 -9.42
C ARG A 111 -10.38 4.47 -7.98
N PHE A 112 -9.12 4.86 -7.75
CA PHE A 112 -8.48 4.74 -6.45
C PHE A 112 -7.78 6.01 -6.03
N MET A 113 -7.93 6.36 -4.75
CA MET A 113 -7.29 7.53 -4.14
C MET A 113 -6.44 7.11 -2.94
N ILE A 114 -5.20 7.58 -2.91
CA ILE A 114 -4.29 7.48 -1.76
C ILE A 114 -4.20 8.85 -1.10
N LYS A 115 -4.42 8.91 0.21
CA LYS A 115 -4.34 10.14 1.00
C LYS A 115 -3.18 10.04 1.99
N THR A 116 -2.33 11.07 2.03
CA THR A 116 -1.31 11.16 3.08
C THR A 116 -1.89 11.73 4.36
N PHE A 117 -1.39 11.24 5.49
CA PHE A 117 -1.70 11.75 6.82
C PHE A 117 -0.41 12.24 7.45
N LYS A 118 -0.49 13.34 8.19
CA LYS A 118 0.60 13.76 9.08
C LYS A 118 0.45 12.99 10.38
N GLU A 119 1.54 12.39 10.83
CA GLU A 119 1.65 11.94 12.22
C GLU A 119 1.64 13.22 13.08
N ILE A 120 0.68 13.31 14.01
CA ILE A 120 0.55 14.43 14.96
C ILE A 120 1.38 14.10 16.19
#